data_AF-A0A5N7A811-F1
#
_entry.id   AF-A0A5N7A811-F1
#
_cell.length_a   1.000
_cell.length_b   1.000
_cell.length_c   1.000
_cell.angle_alpha   90.00
_cell.angle_beta   90.00
_cell.angle_gamma   90.00
#
_symmetry.space_group_name_H-M   'P 1'
#
loop_
_entity.id
_entity.type
_entity.pdbx_description
1 polymer ?
#
loop_
_entity_poly.entity_id
_entity_poly.type
_entity_poly.pdbx_seq_one_letter_code
_entity_poly.pdbx_strand_id
1 'polypeptide(L)' 'MAQEVEAGAETVEKAFMHDFVHSVDGVWTAELIWAVEVINGEKLLTRKVVVLKGSSIETARVFYRLK' A
#
# COMPACT_ATOMS: atom_id res chain seq x y z
N MET A 1 -20.41 -3.74 38.35
CA MET A 1 -20.75 -3.21 37.01
C MET A 1 -19.44 -3.06 36.27
N ALA A 2 -19.07 -4.04 35.43
CA ALA A 2 -17.87 -3.95 34.62
C ALA A 2 -18.18 -3.02 33.45
N GLN A 3 -17.44 -1.91 33.34
CA GLN A 3 -17.57 -0.99 32.22
C GLN A 3 -16.77 -1.57 31.06
N GLU A 4 -17.50 -2.13 30.10
CA GLU A 4 -16.98 -2.55 28.81
C GLU A 4 -16.53 -1.29 28.07
N VAL A 5 -15.22 -1.09 27.99
CA VAL A 5 -14.66 0.02 27.20
C VAL A 5 -14.72 -0.43 25.76
N GLU A 6 -15.72 0.04 25.02
CA GLU A 6 -15.69 0.01 23.55
C GLU A 6 -14.38 0.66 23.12
N ALA A 7 -13.48 -0.16 22.57
CA ALA A 7 -12.29 0.31 21.89
C ALA A 7 -12.79 1.13 20.70
N GLY A 8 -12.88 2.44 20.90
CA GLY A 8 -13.10 3.39 19.81
C GLY A 8 -12.10 3.03 18.73
N ALA A 9 -12.62 2.68 17.55
CA ALA A 9 -11.78 2.49 16.38
C ALA A 9 -11.14 3.85 16.10
N GLU A 10 -9.96 4.08 16.69
CA GLU A 10 -9.10 5.17 16.29
C GLU A 10 -8.93 5.00 14.79
N THR A 11 -9.54 5.92 14.03
CA THR A 11 -9.20 6.14 12.64
C THR A 11 -7.78 6.70 12.65
N VAL A 12 -6.81 5.81 12.87
CA VAL A 12 -5.39 6.10 12.69
C VAL A 12 -5.26 6.40 11.21
N GLU A 13 -5.17 7.69 10.88
CA GLU A 13 -4.92 8.14 9.53
C GLU A 13 -3.62 7.50 9.07
N LYS A 14 -3.74 6.50 8.19
CA LYS A 14 -2.60 5.68 7.78
C LYS A 14 -1.84 6.48 6.74
N ALA A 15 -0.70 7.06 7.13
CA ALA A 15 0.16 7.77 6.21
C ALA A 15 0.54 6.85 5.03
N PHE A 16 0.21 7.31 3.82
CA PHE A 16 0.59 6.66 2.58
C PHE A 16 1.17 7.69 1.63
N MET A 17 2.02 7.23 0.72
CA MET A 17 2.51 8.03 -0.39
C MET A 17 1.93 7.47 -1.68
N HIS A 18 1.27 8.33 -2.44
CA HIS A 18 0.74 8.01 -3.74
C HIS A 18 1.64 8.59 -4.82
N ASP A 19 1.95 7.79 -5.85
CA ASP A 19 2.91 8.17 -6.89
C ASP A 19 2.50 7.60 -8.26
N PHE A 20 2.92 8.30 -9.31
CA PHE A 20 2.71 7.93 -10.71
C PHE A 20 4.04 7.86 -11.43
N VAL A 21 4.36 6.68 -11.96
CA VAL A 21 5.63 6.43 -12.63
C VAL A 21 5.42 6.04 -14.09
N HIS A 22 6.38 6.43 -14.92
CA HIS A 22 6.40 6.13 -16.35
C HIS A 22 7.66 5.35 -16.67
N SER A 23 7.53 4.38 -17.56
CA SER A 23 8.68 3.68 -18.13
C SER A 23 9.60 4.63 -18.89
N VAL A 24 10.91 4.35 -18.87
CA VAL A 24 11.92 5.16 -19.58
C VAL A 24 11.70 5.10 -21.10
N ASP A 25 11.24 3.97 -21.61
CA ASP A 25 10.91 3.76 -23.03
C ASP A 25 9.48 4.21 -23.40
N GLY A 26 8.68 4.68 -22.43
CA GLY A 26 7.32 5.16 -22.64
C GLY A 26 6.29 4.07 -22.96
N VAL A 27 6.65 2.79 -22.82
CA VAL A 27 5.82 1.65 -23.21
C VAL A 27 4.76 1.29 -22.15
N TRP A 28 4.97 1.69 -20.89
CA TRP A 28 4.02 1.48 -19.80
C TRP A 28 3.99 2.63 -18.79
N THR A 29 2.86 2.73 -18.08
CA THR A 29 2.65 3.63 -16.93
C THR A 29 2.24 2.82 -15.71
N ALA A 30 2.49 3.34 -14.50
CA ALA A 30 2.02 2.70 -13.29
C ALA A 30 1.59 3.71 -12.22
N GLU A 31 0.54 3.34 -11.51
CA GLU A 31 0.07 4.00 -10.29
C GLU A 31 0.48 3.14 -9.10
N LEU A 32 1.02 3.76 -8.05
CA LEU A 32 1.51 3.03 -6.90
C LEU A 32 1.27 3.74 -5.57
N ILE A 33 0.94 2.95 -4.56
CA ILE A 33 0.71 3.40 -3.19
C ILE A 33 1.72 2.70 -2.29
N TRP A 34 2.52 3.49 -1.59
CA TRP A 34 3.38 3.04 -0.50
C TRP A 34 2.70 3.27 0.84
N ALA A 35 2.76 2.29 1.73
CA ALA A 35 2.25 2.42 3.08
C ALA A 35 3.09 1.62 4.07
N VAL A 36 3.11 2.07 5.33
CA VAL A 36 3.60 1.25 6.44
C VAL A 36 2.41 0.52 7.06
N GLU A 37 2.43 -0.80 7.05
CA GLU A 37 1.30 -1.63 7.48
C GLU A 37 1.73 -2.63 8.56
N VAL A 38 0.88 -2.84 9.56
CA VAL A 38 1.00 -3.98 10.47
C VAL A 38 0.22 -5.15 9.86
N ILE A 39 0.90 -6.24 9.52
CA ILE A 39 0.31 -7.44 8.94
C ILE A 39 0.83 -8.63 9.74
N ASN A 40 -0.09 -9.43 10.30
CA ASN A 40 0.25 -10.58 11.17
C ASN A 40 1.19 -10.20 12.33
N GLY A 41 1.04 -8.99 12.89
CA GLY A 41 1.88 -8.49 13.98
C GLY A 41 3.25 -7.93 13.54
N GLU A 42 3.61 -8.01 12.25
CA GLU A 42 4.86 -7.47 11.72
C GLU A 42 4.63 -6.11 11.04
N LYS A 43 5.48 -5.12 11.34
CA LYS A 43 5.46 -3.80 10.68
C LYS A 43 6.24 -3.91 9.36
N LEU A 44 5.54 -3.78 8.25
CA LEU A 44 6.08 -3.92 6.89
C LEU A 44 5.92 -2.60 6.12
N LEU A 45 6.88 -2.30 5.24
CA LEU A 45 6.63 -1.35 4.15
C LEU A 45 5.96 -2.15 3.03
N THR A 46 4.83 -1.67 2.53
CA THR A 46 4.12 -2.30 1.41
C THR A 46 4.02 -1.36 0.23
N ARG A 47 3.98 -1.94 -0.97
CA ARG A 47 3.70 -1.24 -2.21
C ARG A 47 2.62 -1.96 -2.99
N LYS A 48 1.50 -1.27 -3.22
CA LYS A 48 0.50 -1.71 -4.20
C LYS A 48 0.80 -1.01 -5.51
N VAL A 49 0.77 -1.74 -6.62
CA VAL A 49 1.05 -1.20 -7.95
C VAL A 49 0.04 -1.74 -8.95
N VAL A 50 -0.43 -0.84 -9.82
CA VAL A 50 -1.18 -1.17 -11.03
C VAL A 50 -0.36 -0.66 -12.20
N VAL A 51 -0.09 -1.52 -13.19
CA VAL A 51 0.68 -1.20 -14.38
C VAL A 51 -0.22 -1.32 -15.60
N LEU A 52 -0.19 -0.32 -16.47
CA LEU A 52 -0.86 -0.32 -17.78
C LEU A 52 0.19 -0.37 -18.89
N LYS A 53 0.05 -1.33 -19.81
CA LYS A 53 0.83 -1.43 -21.04
C LYS A 53 -0.09 -1.76 -22.21
N GLY A 54 -0.35 -0.79 -23.09
CA GLY A 54 -1.33 -0.95 -24.16
C GLY A 54 -2.72 -1.26 -23.59
N SER A 55 -3.28 -2.43 -23.93
CA SER A 55 -4.56 -2.91 -23.38
C SER A 55 -4.41 -3.88 -22.20
N SER A 56 -3.19 -4.16 -21.76
CA SER A 56 -2.91 -5.08 -20.65
C SER A 56 -2.76 -4.31 -19.34
N ILE A 57 -3.40 -4.82 -18.29
CA ILE A 57 -3.30 -4.30 -16.93
C ILE A 57 -2.77 -5.43 -16.04
N GLU A 58 -1.74 -5.13 -15.26
CA GLU A 58 -1.18 -6.04 -14.26
C GLU A 58 -1.18 -5.38 -12.89
N THR A 59 -1.33 -6.19 -11.84
CA THR A 59 -1.33 -5.69 -10.46
C THR A 59 -0.37 -6.49 -9.58
N ALA A 60 0.27 -5.83 -8.64
CA ALA A 60 1.08 -6.51 -7.63
C ALA A 60 0.98 -5.82 -6.27
N ARG A 61 1.19 -6.61 -5.22
CA ARG A 61 1.41 -6.13 -3.85
C ARG A 61 2.72 -6.68 -3.34
N VAL A 62 3.68 -5.78 -3.10
CA VAL A 62 5.03 -6.12 -2.67
C VAL A 62 5.16 -5.79 -1.18
N PHE A 63 5.84 -6.66 -0.44
CA PHE A 63 6.06 -6.53 1.00
C PHE A 63 7.57 -6.47 1.27
N TYR A 64 7.99 -5.45 1.99
CA TYR A 64 9.38 -5.20 2.35
C TYR A 64 9.53 -5.30 3.87
N ARG A 65 10.46 -6.15 4.31
CA ARG A 65 10.89 -6.22 5.71
C ARG A 65 12.05 -5.29 5.94
N LEU A 66 11.98 -4.49 6.99
CA LEU A 66 13.15 -3.77 7.52
C LEU A 66 14.06 -4.81 8.20
N LYS A 67 15.36 -4.75 7.91
CA LYS A 67 16.37 -5.58 8.60
C LYS A 67 16.78 -4.93 9.91
#